data_AF-A0A935WBL0-F1
#
_entry.id   AF-A0A935WBL0-F1
#
_cell.length_a   1.000
_cell.length_b   1.000
_cell.length_c   1.000
_cell.angle_alpha   90.00
_cell.angle_beta   90.00
_cell.angle_gamma   90.00
#
_symmetry.space_group_name_H-M   'P 1'
#
loop_
_entity.id
_entity.type
_entity.pdbx_description
1 polymer ?
#
loop_
_entity_poly.entity_id
_entity_poly.type
_entity_poly.pdbx_seq_one_letter_code
_entity_poly.pdbx_strand_id
1 'polypeptide(L)'
;MKGKISFILFIVLSAKLFSQHEPIRVACVGNSITWGGLGDKSYPQQLGKLLGPHYEVKNFGISGRALLRKSDFPYWNEYTFQEAKDYNPQIIIIKLGTNDTKPQNWKYANEFYKDYLDFIAEFRKSNVKPQIFISYPCPVFHTEWGIRDSIVKIIIPIIDSVRFESKTDLIDFNTPLLDSANLFPDGVHPNADGYFIMAEIAKDAILNSPAGIIRFFKSDKMNFNKGEPCRLFWETTIGSEVTLNGSAVNEIDSIMVNLSESKTFTLIAKGEDRADTIMINLVYDQPGKIKSFYVKPRMLELDASDSAKIYWSTASGSSVFLDNTAVEANGNKTVVPKITSKFILTAAGDTLDYKEIMVQVLPAEQINRSLDNNIKSSSAAKNFPVEYANDGDTTTFWKSKNEATPWLYVDFNKIINLKKVKLTWGRIFAVGYQLQTINDKGLVSTIFTQSNGAGGNEDIDNLTGSSRYLRLLCTQKNLPEMGYELKEFEIYGENNISSVSEKLPYNYYLYQNYPNPFNPITTINYSISSIGWDNEIPVKIIVFDILGREIETLVNEKQNPGNYSIELNINSKSFYSSGIYFYRLQTSNFIDVKKMVVLK
;
A
#
# COMPACT_ATOMS: atom_id res chain seq x y z
N MET A 1 26.20 -23.87 56.41
CA MET A 1 27.20 -22.98 55.76
C MET A 1 28.11 -23.87 54.93
N LYS A 2 28.28 -23.78 53.62
CA LYS A 2 28.24 -22.64 52.68
C LYS A 2 27.62 -23.11 51.35
N GLY A 3 26.90 -22.21 50.70
CA GLY A 3 26.17 -22.44 49.46
C GLY A 3 27.08 -22.56 48.24
N LYS A 4 26.60 -23.36 47.29
CA LYS A 4 27.05 -23.40 45.90
C LYS A 4 26.42 -22.23 45.15
N ILE A 5 27.23 -21.39 44.51
CA ILE A 5 26.80 -20.58 43.37
C ILE A 5 27.89 -20.76 42.32
N SER A 6 27.59 -21.59 41.31
CA SER A 6 28.44 -21.78 40.14
C SER A 6 28.06 -20.71 39.14
N PHE A 7 28.92 -19.71 38.96
CA PHE A 7 28.84 -18.76 37.85
C PHE A 7 29.22 -19.51 36.57
N ILE A 8 28.24 -19.85 35.74
CA ILE A 8 28.49 -20.30 34.37
C ILE A 8 28.75 -19.06 33.53
N LEU A 9 30.02 -18.82 33.25
CA LEU A 9 30.51 -17.85 32.28
C LEU A 9 30.15 -18.38 30.88
N PHE A 10 29.03 -17.92 30.32
CA PHE A 10 28.76 -18.11 28.90
C PHE A 10 29.72 -17.23 28.10
N ILE A 11 30.73 -17.86 27.52
CA ILE A 11 31.54 -17.28 26.45
C ILE A 11 30.59 -17.07 25.27
N VAL A 12 30.15 -15.82 25.07
CA VAL A 12 29.43 -15.40 23.87
C VAL A 12 30.46 -15.43 22.74
N LEU A 13 30.29 -16.41 21.85
CA LEU A 13 31.03 -16.47 20.59
C LEU A 13 30.67 -15.22 19.78
N SER A 14 31.62 -14.29 19.68
CA SER A 14 31.46 -13.04 18.95
C SER A 14 31.42 -13.25 17.44
N ALA A 15 30.44 -12.58 16.82
CA ALA A 15 30.42 -12.04 15.46
C ALA A 15 30.82 -12.98 14.30
N LYS A 16 29.80 -13.64 13.70
CA LYS A 16 29.57 -13.75 12.24
C LYS A 16 28.31 -14.59 11.95
N LEU A 17 27.15 -14.07 12.35
CA LEU A 17 25.90 -14.35 11.66
C LEU A 17 25.37 -12.98 11.27
N PHE A 18 25.79 -12.52 10.08
CA PHE A 18 25.16 -11.37 9.45
C PHE A 18 23.65 -11.66 9.42
N SER A 19 22.92 -10.99 10.31
CA SER A 19 21.85 -10.11 9.89
C SER A 19 21.20 -10.57 8.58
N GLN A 20 20.25 -11.50 8.68
CA GLN A 20 19.24 -11.73 7.67
C GLN A 20 18.27 -10.53 7.66
N HIS A 21 18.80 -9.30 7.59
CA HIS A 21 18.03 -8.07 7.68
C HIS A 21 17.92 -7.42 6.30
N GLU A 22 16.75 -6.84 6.08
CA GLU A 22 16.45 -6.01 4.92
C GLU A 22 17.62 -5.04 4.63
N PRO A 23 18.02 -4.90 3.36
CA PRO A 23 19.08 -3.97 3.00
C PRO A 23 18.72 -2.53 3.37
N ILE A 24 19.73 -1.70 3.63
CA ILE A 24 19.55 -0.26 3.81
C ILE A 24 19.14 0.32 2.46
N ARG A 25 17.90 0.80 2.38
CA ARG A 25 17.36 1.38 1.15
C ARG A 25 17.86 2.80 0.96
N VAL A 26 18.43 3.06 -0.22
CA VAL A 26 18.98 4.34 -0.65
C VAL A 26 18.20 4.84 -1.86
N ALA A 27 17.54 5.99 -1.75
CA ALA A 27 16.84 6.63 -2.85
C ALA A 27 17.70 7.74 -3.48
N CYS A 28 18.07 7.58 -4.76
CA CYS A 28 18.74 8.63 -5.53
C CYS A 28 17.69 9.44 -6.31
N VAL A 29 17.29 10.59 -5.76
CA VAL A 29 16.29 11.49 -6.32
C VAL A 29 16.98 12.60 -7.10
N GLY A 30 16.62 12.80 -8.37
CA GLY A 30 17.26 13.86 -9.14
C GLY A 30 16.79 13.99 -10.58
N ASN A 31 17.56 14.72 -11.35
CA ASN A 31 17.23 15.07 -12.73
C ASN A 31 17.88 14.11 -13.76
N SER A 32 18.19 14.61 -14.96
CA SER A 32 18.88 13.85 -16.03
C SER A 32 20.23 13.30 -15.61
N ILE A 33 20.98 13.98 -14.73
CA ILE A 33 22.28 13.49 -14.23
C ILE A 33 22.08 12.29 -13.28
N THR A 34 20.99 12.27 -12.50
CA THR A 34 20.65 11.11 -11.67
C THR A 34 20.08 9.96 -12.50
N TRP A 35 19.19 10.28 -13.46
CA TRP A 35 18.68 9.30 -14.41
C TRP A 35 19.82 8.63 -15.20
N GLY A 36 20.81 9.44 -15.59
CA GLY A 36 22.08 9.01 -16.17
C GLY A 36 22.01 8.61 -17.64
N GLY A 37 20.89 8.07 -18.11
CA GLY A 37 20.69 7.67 -19.52
C GLY A 37 21.58 6.52 -20.02
N LEU A 38 22.55 6.06 -19.22
CA LEU A 38 23.51 5.01 -19.53
C LEU A 38 23.21 3.68 -18.81
N GLY A 39 22.00 3.53 -18.29
CA GLY A 39 21.54 2.33 -17.56
C GLY A 39 22.43 2.00 -16.37
N ASP A 40 23.06 0.83 -16.42
CA ASP A 40 24.00 0.28 -15.42
C ASP A 40 25.23 1.14 -15.12
N LYS A 41 25.51 2.14 -15.97
CA LYS A 41 26.61 3.11 -15.82
C LYS A 41 26.16 4.45 -15.23
N SER A 42 24.88 4.63 -14.88
CA SER A 42 24.46 5.80 -14.10
C SER A 42 25.03 5.75 -12.68
N TYR A 43 25.29 6.90 -12.05
CA TYR A 43 25.90 6.91 -10.72
C TYR A 43 25.08 6.14 -9.65
N PRO A 44 23.72 6.12 -9.65
CA PRO A 44 22.99 5.33 -8.67
C PRO A 44 23.22 3.82 -8.81
N GLN A 45 23.34 3.32 -10.04
CA GLN A 45 23.57 1.89 -10.26
C GLN A 45 25.01 1.48 -9.97
N GLN A 46 25.97 2.36 -10.26
CA GLN A 46 27.36 2.17 -9.85
C GLN A 46 27.51 2.26 -8.33
N LEU A 47 26.80 3.18 -7.66
CA LEU A 47 26.76 3.30 -6.21
C LEU A 47 26.25 2.03 -5.54
N GLY A 48 25.17 1.42 -6.05
CA GLY A 48 24.66 0.15 -5.54
C GLY A 48 25.68 -0.98 -5.64
N LYS A 49 26.40 -1.08 -6.76
CA LYS A 49 27.49 -2.06 -6.95
C LYS A 49 28.64 -1.83 -5.97
N LEU A 50 29.01 -0.57 -5.72
CA LEU A 50 30.10 -0.19 -4.83
C LEU A 50 29.78 -0.39 -3.34
N LEU A 51 28.54 -0.12 -2.93
CA LEU A 51 28.08 -0.32 -1.54
C LEU A 51 27.84 -1.80 -1.21
N GLY A 52 27.55 -2.62 -2.23
CA GLY A 52 27.33 -4.05 -2.07
C GLY A 52 25.95 -4.39 -1.46
N PRO A 53 25.70 -5.69 -1.19
CA PRO A 53 24.36 -6.21 -0.91
C PRO A 53 23.74 -5.77 0.43
N HIS A 54 24.52 -5.13 1.31
CA HIS A 54 23.99 -4.52 2.53
C HIS A 54 23.12 -3.29 2.24
N TYR A 55 23.27 -2.70 1.05
CA TYR A 55 22.51 -1.55 0.58
C TYR A 55 21.70 -1.90 -0.65
N GLU A 56 20.49 -1.36 -0.73
CA GLU A 56 19.65 -1.42 -1.92
C GLU A 56 19.49 -0.01 -2.46
N VAL A 57 20.15 0.28 -3.59
CA VAL A 57 20.13 1.62 -4.20
C VAL A 57 19.13 1.64 -5.34
N LYS A 58 18.22 2.61 -5.34
CA LYS A 58 17.24 2.77 -6.41
C LYS A 58 17.32 4.17 -7.04
N ASN A 59 17.31 4.18 -8.37
CA ASN A 59 17.36 5.39 -9.18
C ASN A 59 15.95 5.96 -9.37
N PHE A 60 15.73 7.18 -8.88
CA PHE A 60 14.52 7.97 -9.06
C PHE A 60 14.78 9.23 -9.90
N GLY A 61 15.80 9.19 -10.77
CA GLY A 61 16.13 10.29 -11.67
C GLY A 61 15.13 10.44 -12.81
N ILE A 62 14.70 11.68 -13.09
CA ILE A 62 13.88 11.99 -14.27
C ILE A 62 14.54 13.11 -15.07
N SER A 63 14.72 12.87 -16.37
CA SER A 63 15.35 13.84 -17.28
C SER A 63 14.64 15.21 -17.28
N GLY A 64 15.44 16.27 -17.32
CA GLY A 64 14.97 17.66 -17.45
C GLY A 64 14.27 18.27 -16.23
N ARG A 65 14.08 17.53 -15.13
CA ARG A 65 13.33 18.03 -13.96
C ARG A 65 14.10 19.03 -13.11
N ALA A 66 13.35 19.99 -12.58
CA ALA A 66 13.81 21.05 -11.68
C ALA A 66 13.11 20.94 -10.31
N LEU A 67 13.73 21.52 -9.29
CA LEU A 67 13.22 21.56 -7.92
C LEU A 67 12.12 22.61 -7.76
N LEU A 68 12.20 23.78 -8.40
CA LEU A 68 11.23 24.86 -8.31
C LEU A 68 9.84 24.37 -8.71
N ARG A 69 8.83 24.64 -7.88
CA ARG A 69 7.43 24.28 -8.18
C ARG A 69 6.90 24.95 -9.44
N LYS A 70 7.39 26.17 -9.71
CA LYS A 70 7.00 26.99 -10.86
C LYS A 70 7.91 26.81 -12.08
N SER A 71 8.84 25.86 -12.04
CA SER A 71 9.64 25.53 -13.23
C SER A 71 8.75 25.02 -14.37
N ASP A 72 9.31 25.00 -15.59
CA ASP A 72 8.69 24.39 -16.76
C ASP A 72 8.41 22.89 -16.57
N PHE A 73 9.26 22.18 -15.82
CA PHE A 73 9.13 20.76 -15.49
C PHE A 73 9.46 20.47 -14.01
N PRO A 74 8.53 20.74 -13.08
CA PRO A 74 8.76 20.56 -11.64
C PRO A 74 8.74 19.07 -11.25
N TYR A 75 9.78 18.62 -10.54
CA TYR A 75 9.86 17.24 -10.03
C TYR A 75 8.69 16.91 -9.08
N TRP A 76 8.12 17.91 -8.42
CA TRP A 76 6.95 17.80 -7.53
C TRP A 76 5.74 17.08 -8.13
N ASN A 77 5.56 17.20 -9.45
CA ASN A 77 4.37 16.71 -10.14
C ASN A 77 4.56 15.29 -10.68
N GLU A 78 5.74 14.70 -10.47
CA GLU A 78 6.07 13.39 -11.01
C GLU A 78 5.58 12.26 -10.09
N TYR A 79 5.01 11.21 -10.68
CA TYR A 79 4.67 9.98 -9.95
C TYR A 79 5.89 9.41 -9.23
N THR A 80 7.08 9.52 -9.82
CA THR A 80 8.34 9.06 -9.24
C THR A 80 8.70 9.78 -7.95
N PHE A 81 8.21 11.01 -7.71
CA PHE A 81 8.36 11.64 -6.39
C PHE A 81 7.56 10.89 -5.32
N GLN A 82 6.37 10.40 -5.65
CA GLN A 82 5.60 9.54 -4.77
C GLN A 82 6.27 8.17 -4.62
N GLU A 83 6.76 7.57 -5.71
CA GLU A 83 7.48 6.28 -5.65
C GLU A 83 8.73 6.35 -4.76
N ALA A 84 9.48 7.45 -4.81
CA ALA A 84 10.66 7.64 -3.95
C ALA A 84 10.30 7.70 -2.46
N LYS A 85 9.12 8.25 -2.12
CA LYS A 85 8.60 8.25 -0.74
C LYS A 85 8.08 6.87 -0.33
N ASP A 86 7.36 6.21 -1.22
CA ASP A 86 6.78 4.88 -0.98
C ASP A 86 7.86 3.78 -0.88
N TYR A 87 9.03 4.02 -1.48
CA TYR A 87 10.21 3.18 -1.28
C TYR A 87 10.71 3.15 0.17
N ASN A 88 10.23 4.08 1.01
CA ASN A 88 10.51 4.13 2.45
C ASN A 88 12.01 3.98 2.77
N PRO A 89 12.89 4.81 2.16
CA PRO A 89 14.33 4.68 2.25
C PRO A 89 14.87 5.11 3.62
N GLN A 90 16.00 4.53 4.03
CA GLN A 90 16.77 4.99 5.20
C GLN A 90 17.74 6.12 4.81
N ILE A 91 18.15 6.17 3.54
CA ILE A 91 19.07 7.19 3.00
C ILE A 91 18.45 7.79 1.75
N ILE A 92 18.49 9.12 1.62
CA ILE A 92 18.04 9.83 0.41
C ILE A 92 19.16 10.74 -0.07
N ILE A 93 19.46 10.68 -1.37
CA ILE A 93 20.33 11.63 -2.05
C ILE A 93 19.44 12.50 -2.95
N ILE A 94 19.39 13.80 -2.68
CA ILE A 94 18.62 14.77 -3.47
C ILE A 94 19.60 15.58 -4.33
N LYS A 95 19.62 15.26 -5.63
CA LYS A 95 20.41 15.94 -6.67
C LYS A 95 19.50 16.66 -7.66
N LEU A 96 18.93 17.77 -7.22
CA LEU A 96 18.15 18.72 -8.03
C LEU A 96 18.76 20.13 -7.92
N GLY A 97 18.40 21.04 -8.82
CA GLY A 97 18.99 22.38 -8.88
C GLY A 97 19.60 22.74 -10.25
N THR A 98 20.14 21.78 -10.99
CA THR A 98 20.80 22.09 -12.28
C THR A 98 19.81 22.68 -13.30
N ASN A 99 18.64 22.07 -13.49
CA ASN A 99 17.63 22.59 -14.43
C ASN A 99 16.91 23.85 -13.94
N ASP A 100 16.94 24.11 -12.63
CA ASP A 100 16.41 25.35 -12.03
C ASP A 100 17.17 26.58 -12.54
N THR A 101 18.46 26.41 -12.85
CA THR A 101 19.33 27.49 -13.36
C THR A 101 19.01 27.95 -14.78
N LYS A 102 18.14 27.24 -15.52
CA LYS A 102 17.73 27.64 -16.87
C LYS A 102 16.97 28.98 -16.82
N PRO A 103 17.11 29.88 -17.81
CA PRO A 103 16.53 31.23 -17.75
C PRO A 103 15.02 31.25 -17.49
N GLN A 104 14.27 30.33 -18.10
CA GLN A 104 12.82 30.25 -17.92
C GLN A 104 12.38 29.81 -16.52
N ASN A 105 13.26 29.12 -15.78
CA ASN A 105 13.02 28.66 -14.40
C ASN A 105 13.60 29.65 -13.39
N TRP A 106 14.78 30.20 -13.69
CA TRP A 106 15.52 31.10 -12.80
C TRP A 106 14.83 32.44 -12.54
N LYS A 107 13.81 32.80 -13.34
CA LYS A 107 12.91 33.92 -13.01
C LYS A 107 12.17 33.74 -11.66
N TYR A 108 12.12 32.53 -11.11
CA TYR A 108 11.56 32.20 -9.80
C TYR A 108 12.63 31.90 -8.73
N ALA A 109 13.88 32.35 -8.93
CA ALA A 109 15.01 32.02 -8.04
C ALA A 109 14.74 32.31 -6.55
N ASN A 110 13.97 33.36 -6.23
CA ASN A 110 13.62 33.71 -4.85
C ASN A 110 12.81 32.62 -4.12
N GLU A 111 12.19 31.68 -4.84
CA GLU A 111 11.41 30.58 -4.28
C GLU A 111 12.26 29.32 -4.04
N PHE A 112 13.46 29.22 -4.65
CA PHE A 112 14.28 28.00 -4.66
C PHE A 112 14.63 27.50 -3.25
N TYR A 113 15.03 28.41 -2.36
CA TYR A 113 15.36 28.09 -0.96
C TYR A 113 14.17 27.46 -0.23
N LYS A 114 12.99 28.09 -0.31
CA LYS A 114 11.79 27.62 0.37
C LYS A 114 11.29 26.31 -0.22
N ASP A 115 11.29 26.20 -1.55
CA ASP A 115 10.90 24.97 -2.24
C ASP A 115 11.83 23.81 -1.87
N TYR A 116 13.15 24.02 -1.72
CA TYR A 116 14.06 22.97 -1.27
C TYR A 116 13.75 22.50 0.15
N LEU A 117 13.53 23.42 1.09
CA LEU A 117 13.16 23.06 2.46
C LEU A 117 11.86 22.25 2.51
N ASP A 118 10.86 22.66 1.73
CA ASP A 118 9.60 21.92 1.64
C ASP A 118 9.80 20.53 1.04
N PHE A 119 10.69 20.40 0.05
CA PHE A 119 10.95 19.13 -0.62
C PHE A 119 11.58 18.13 0.33
N ILE A 120 12.52 18.59 1.16
CA ILE A 120 13.13 17.81 2.25
C ILE A 120 12.08 17.45 3.30
N ALA A 121 11.19 18.38 3.65
CA ALA A 121 10.13 18.15 4.63
C ALA A 121 9.16 17.05 4.20
N GLU A 122 8.84 16.91 2.90
CA GLU A 122 7.99 15.81 2.42
C GLU A 122 8.60 14.43 2.71
N PHE A 123 9.91 14.25 2.55
CA PHE A 123 10.56 12.97 2.86
C PHE A 123 10.61 12.67 4.36
N ARG A 124 10.67 13.70 5.20
CA ARG A 124 10.64 13.56 6.66
C ARG A 124 9.29 13.16 7.24
N LYS A 125 8.22 13.23 6.45
CA LYS A 125 6.90 12.70 6.84
C LYS A 125 6.84 11.16 6.86
N SER A 126 7.90 10.47 6.42
CA SER A 126 7.97 9.01 6.45
C SER A 126 8.13 8.47 7.88
N ASN A 127 7.76 7.20 8.08
CA ASN A 127 7.86 6.55 9.38
C ASN A 127 9.29 6.12 9.74
N VAL A 128 10.25 6.19 8.80
CA VAL A 128 11.63 5.68 8.97
C VAL A 128 12.67 6.77 9.20
N LYS A 129 12.26 8.05 9.25
CA LYS A 129 13.13 9.22 9.51
C LYS A 129 14.49 9.16 8.75
N PRO A 130 14.50 9.26 7.41
CA PRO A 130 15.70 9.03 6.61
C PRO A 130 16.83 10.02 6.93
N GLN A 131 18.08 9.55 6.82
CA GLN A 131 19.21 10.46 6.59
C GLN A 131 19.08 11.04 5.19
N ILE A 132 19.13 12.36 5.07
CA ILE A 132 19.00 13.06 3.79
C ILE A 132 20.32 13.75 3.48
N PHE A 133 20.87 13.42 2.33
CA PHE A 133 21.95 14.15 1.67
C PHE A 133 21.32 15.06 0.61
N ILE A 134 21.63 16.34 0.68
CA ILE A 134 21.50 17.22 -0.49
C ILE A 134 22.85 17.33 -1.19
N SER A 135 22.88 17.76 -2.44
CA SER A 135 24.13 17.80 -3.19
C SER A 135 24.35 19.10 -3.93
N TYR A 136 25.62 19.52 -4.03
CA TYR A 136 25.97 20.52 -5.02
C TYR A 136 25.77 19.97 -6.45
N PRO A 137 25.39 20.83 -7.41
CA PRO A 137 25.37 20.45 -8.81
C PRO A 137 26.77 20.07 -9.30
N CYS A 138 26.84 19.22 -10.32
CA CYS A 138 28.10 19.03 -11.04
C CYS A 138 28.54 20.36 -11.68
N PRO A 139 29.85 20.55 -11.93
CA PRO A 139 30.32 21.72 -12.67
C PRO A 139 29.76 21.72 -14.10
N VAL A 140 29.64 22.92 -14.67
CA VAL A 140 29.17 23.12 -16.05
C VAL A 140 30.31 23.71 -16.86
N PHE A 141 30.68 23.07 -17.96
CA PHE A 141 31.89 23.44 -18.74
C PHE A 141 31.59 24.30 -19.96
N HIS A 142 30.38 24.25 -20.48
CA HIS A 142 29.87 25.22 -21.45
C HIS A 142 28.35 25.36 -21.32
N THR A 143 27.80 26.43 -21.91
CA THR A 143 26.35 26.66 -21.87
C THR A 143 25.63 25.67 -22.76
N GLU A 144 24.73 24.88 -22.18
CA GLU A 144 23.91 23.94 -22.93
C GLU A 144 22.48 23.92 -22.37
N TRP A 145 21.47 23.92 -23.24
CA TRP A 145 20.03 24.08 -22.89
C TRP A 145 19.70 25.25 -21.93
N GLY A 146 20.52 26.30 -21.94
CA GLY A 146 20.39 27.45 -21.04
C GLY A 146 20.99 27.27 -19.65
N ILE A 147 21.54 26.09 -19.33
CA ILE A 147 22.29 25.85 -18.09
C ILE A 147 23.66 26.51 -18.24
N ARG A 148 24.02 27.38 -17.28
CA ARG A 148 25.29 28.13 -17.33
C ARG A 148 26.01 28.04 -15.99
N ASP A 149 27.32 27.89 -16.05
CA ASP A 149 28.20 27.82 -14.87
C ASP A 149 28.01 28.99 -13.90
N SER A 150 27.85 30.21 -14.44
CA SER A 150 27.65 31.41 -13.61
C SER A 150 26.43 31.34 -12.70
N ILE A 151 25.35 30.67 -13.12
CA ILE A 151 24.14 30.51 -12.31
C ILE A 151 24.25 29.29 -11.40
N VAL A 152 24.89 28.21 -11.85
CA VAL A 152 25.18 27.03 -11.00
C VAL A 152 26.03 27.42 -9.79
N LYS A 153 27.01 28.31 -9.96
CA LYS A 153 27.82 28.84 -8.85
C LYS A 153 27.00 29.67 -7.85
N ILE A 154 25.90 30.30 -8.27
CA ILE A 154 25.00 31.05 -7.39
C ILE A 154 24.15 30.11 -6.53
N ILE A 155 23.76 28.93 -7.02
CA ILE A 155 22.90 28.03 -6.24
C ILE A 155 23.63 27.28 -5.14
N ILE A 156 24.94 27.07 -5.25
CA ILE A 156 25.77 26.40 -4.24
C ILE A 156 25.62 27.02 -2.83
N PRO A 157 25.82 28.34 -2.61
CA PRO A 157 25.62 28.94 -1.29
C PRO A 157 24.16 28.89 -0.80
N ILE A 158 23.18 28.85 -1.71
CA ILE A 158 21.76 28.66 -1.33
C ILE A 158 21.54 27.24 -0.82
N ILE A 159 22.12 26.23 -1.50
CA ILE A 159 22.06 24.83 -1.06
C ILE A 159 22.74 24.67 0.30
N ASP A 160 23.87 25.33 0.54
CA ASP A 160 24.53 25.31 1.84
C ASP A 160 23.63 25.93 2.93
N SER A 161 22.94 27.03 2.63
CA SER A 161 21.94 27.62 3.55
C SER A 161 20.77 26.66 3.83
N VAL A 162 20.29 25.95 2.81
CA VAL A 162 19.25 24.90 2.96
C VAL A 162 19.78 23.78 3.84
N ARG A 163 21.02 23.34 3.65
CA ARG A 163 21.67 22.28 4.43
C ARG A 163 21.64 22.60 5.92
N PHE A 164 22.09 23.80 6.30
CA PHE A 164 22.13 24.22 7.69
C PHE A 164 20.74 24.31 8.31
N GLU A 165 19.80 24.99 7.65
CA GLU A 165 18.43 25.16 8.15
C GLU A 165 17.72 23.82 8.30
N SER A 166 17.85 22.96 7.29
CA SER A 166 17.20 21.66 7.31
C SER A 166 17.99 20.61 8.10
N LYS A 167 19.22 20.84 8.56
CA LYS A 167 20.06 19.83 9.21
C LYS A 167 20.24 18.56 8.36
N THR A 168 20.52 18.74 7.07
CA THR A 168 20.84 17.64 6.16
C THR A 168 22.35 17.48 6.00
N ASP A 169 22.75 16.30 5.54
CA ASP A 169 24.13 16.02 5.15
C ASP A 169 24.37 16.50 3.70
N LEU A 170 25.63 16.59 3.28
CA LEU A 170 26.02 17.13 1.97
C LEU A 170 26.85 16.11 1.18
N ILE A 171 26.56 15.99 -0.12
CA ILE A 171 27.45 15.36 -1.10
C ILE A 171 27.93 16.43 -2.08
N ASP A 172 29.25 16.65 -2.11
CA ASP A 172 29.86 17.62 -3.03
C ASP A 172 30.22 16.96 -4.36
N PHE A 173 29.31 17.05 -5.34
CA PHE A 173 29.58 16.66 -6.72
C PHE A 173 30.22 17.79 -7.55
N ASN A 174 30.50 18.96 -6.96
CA ASN A 174 31.04 20.11 -7.68
C ASN A 174 32.57 20.13 -7.60
N THR A 175 33.10 20.32 -6.39
CA THR A 175 34.53 20.59 -6.16
C THR A 175 35.43 19.49 -6.71
N PRO A 176 35.16 18.19 -6.48
CA PRO A 176 36.03 17.12 -6.99
C PRO A 176 36.06 16.99 -8.51
N LEU A 177 35.07 17.58 -9.21
CA LEU A 177 34.91 17.46 -10.66
C LEU A 177 35.28 18.75 -11.41
N LEU A 178 35.71 19.82 -10.74
CA LEU A 178 35.95 21.14 -11.36
C LEU A 178 36.94 21.09 -12.55
N ASP A 179 37.95 20.24 -12.49
CA ASP A 179 38.98 20.10 -13.54
C ASP A 179 38.72 18.92 -14.51
N SER A 180 37.51 18.36 -14.48
CA SER A 180 37.15 17.13 -15.21
C SER A 180 36.36 17.38 -16.49
N ALA A 181 36.62 18.46 -17.23
CA ALA A 181 35.85 18.84 -18.43
C ALA A 181 35.75 17.71 -19.47
N ASN A 182 36.80 16.89 -19.61
CA ASN A 182 36.84 15.72 -20.49
C ASN A 182 35.83 14.63 -20.13
N LEU A 183 35.30 14.62 -18.90
CA LEU A 183 34.27 13.69 -18.45
C LEU A 183 32.86 14.17 -18.78
N PHE A 184 32.69 15.38 -19.31
CA PHE A 184 31.39 16.01 -19.61
C PHE A 184 31.30 16.34 -21.10
N PRO A 185 30.97 15.36 -21.97
CA PRO A 185 31.01 15.52 -23.42
C PRO A 185 30.13 16.67 -23.97
N ASP A 186 29.02 16.97 -23.29
CA ASP A 186 28.11 18.09 -23.60
C ASP A 186 28.20 19.23 -22.57
N GLY A 187 29.25 19.23 -21.75
CA GLY A 187 29.49 20.24 -20.73
C GLY A 187 28.56 20.22 -19.52
N VAL A 188 27.56 19.32 -19.46
CA VAL A 188 26.56 19.25 -18.38
C VAL A 188 26.42 17.83 -17.80
N HIS A 189 26.37 16.81 -18.65
CA HIS A 189 26.17 15.43 -18.27
C HIS A 189 27.50 14.67 -18.23
N PRO A 190 27.81 13.97 -17.13
CA PRO A 190 28.94 13.07 -17.07
C PRO A 190 28.84 11.92 -18.10
N ASN A 191 29.98 11.47 -18.59
CA ASN A 191 30.13 10.18 -19.27
C ASN A 191 30.19 9.03 -18.25
N ALA A 192 30.45 7.81 -18.72
CA ALA A 192 30.52 6.63 -17.84
C ALA A 192 31.55 6.76 -16.70
N ASP A 193 32.73 7.29 -16.98
CA ASP A 193 33.81 7.46 -16.00
C ASP A 193 33.47 8.58 -15.01
N GLY A 194 32.89 9.68 -15.48
CA GLY A 194 32.38 10.74 -14.61
C GLY A 194 31.28 10.25 -13.66
N TYR A 195 30.36 9.40 -14.14
CA TYR A 195 29.37 8.77 -13.26
C TYR A 195 29.97 7.78 -12.26
N PHE A 196 31.08 7.11 -12.60
CA PHE A 196 31.78 6.24 -11.65
C PHE A 196 32.38 7.06 -10.50
N ILE A 197 33.07 8.17 -10.82
CA ILE A 197 33.62 9.09 -9.81
C ILE A 197 32.51 9.65 -8.92
N MET A 198 31.37 10.05 -9.51
CA MET A 198 30.21 10.46 -8.71
C MET A 198 29.72 9.37 -7.76
N ALA A 199 29.70 8.11 -8.19
CA ALA A 199 29.30 7.00 -7.36
C ALA A 199 30.29 6.78 -6.20
N GLU A 200 31.60 6.93 -6.43
CA GLU A 200 32.62 6.86 -5.37
C GLU A 200 32.45 7.98 -4.34
N ILE A 201 32.24 9.22 -4.78
CA ILE A 201 31.97 10.36 -3.89
C ILE A 201 30.74 10.10 -3.02
N ALA A 202 29.65 9.60 -3.61
CA ALA A 202 28.43 9.30 -2.87
C ALA A 202 28.61 8.13 -1.88
N LYS A 203 29.37 7.09 -2.28
CA LYS A 203 29.72 5.96 -1.41
C LYS A 203 30.50 6.43 -0.19
N ASP A 204 31.53 7.25 -0.40
CA ASP A 204 32.37 7.76 0.68
C ASP A 204 31.56 8.64 1.64
N ALA A 205 30.65 9.47 1.14
CA ALA A 205 29.77 10.28 1.98
C ALA A 205 28.81 9.43 2.84
N ILE A 206 28.26 8.35 2.28
CA ILE A 206 27.37 7.43 3.01
C ILE A 206 28.15 6.69 4.11
N LEU A 207 29.29 6.09 3.76
CA LEU A 207 30.07 5.26 4.68
C LEU A 207 30.75 6.07 5.79
N ASN A 208 31.11 7.34 5.52
CA ASN A 208 31.70 8.25 6.49
C ASN A 208 30.68 9.23 7.09
N SER A 209 29.40 8.84 7.16
CA SER A 209 28.37 9.67 7.81
C SER A 209 28.74 9.97 9.27
N PRO A 210 28.39 11.17 9.79
CA PRO A 210 28.64 11.52 11.19
C PRO A 210 28.00 10.52 12.16
N ALA A 211 28.65 10.32 13.31
CA ALA A 211 28.10 9.56 14.42
C ALA A 211 26.77 10.16 14.94
N GLY A 212 25.97 9.36 15.63
CA GLY A 212 24.70 9.77 16.24
C GLY A 212 23.47 9.63 15.35
N ILE A 213 23.51 8.79 14.32
CA ILE A 213 22.37 8.52 13.42
C ILE A 213 21.91 7.07 13.56
N ILE A 214 20.61 6.85 13.73
CA ILE A 214 20.01 5.51 13.69
C ILE A 214 19.58 5.21 12.25
N ARG A 215 20.17 4.18 11.61
CA ARG A 215 19.76 3.71 10.27
C ARG A 215 18.41 3.02 10.33
N PHE A 216 18.23 2.15 11.32
CA PHE A 216 16.96 1.56 11.66
C PHE A 216 16.98 1.02 13.08
N PHE A 217 15.80 0.90 13.68
CA PHE A 217 15.55 0.14 14.90
C PHE A 217 14.23 -0.59 14.75
N LYS A 218 14.28 -1.92 14.73
CA LYS A 218 13.15 -2.78 14.35
C LYS A 218 13.01 -3.97 15.31
N SER A 219 11.86 -4.64 15.21
CA SER A 219 11.65 -5.96 15.77
C SER A 219 11.15 -6.92 14.69
N ASP A 220 11.42 -8.21 14.87
CA ASP A 220 10.88 -9.28 14.01
C ASP A 220 9.35 -9.39 14.10
N LYS A 221 8.76 -8.95 15.22
CA LYS A 221 7.31 -8.88 15.42
C LYS A 221 6.94 -7.71 16.31
N MET A 222 5.82 -7.06 16.02
CA MET A 222 5.27 -5.98 16.86
C MET A 222 4.25 -6.48 17.87
N ASN A 223 3.66 -7.66 17.64
CA ASN A 223 2.75 -8.32 18.58
C ASN A 223 3.32 -9.68 18.96
N PHE A 224 3.18 -10.09 20.21
CA PHE A 224 3.76 -11.34 20.72
C PHE A 224 2.84 -12.03 21.73
N ASN A 225 2.98 -13.35 21.90
CA ASN A 225 2.30 -14.13 22.94
C ASN A 225 3.15 -14.22 24.21
N LYS A 226 2.56 -14.55 25.36
CA LYS A 226 3.27 -14.58 26.65
C LYS A 226 4.44 -15.54 26.62
N GLY A 227 5.65 -15.04 26.93
CA GLY A 227 6.87 -15.84 26.91
C GLY A 227 7.39 -16.16 25.51
N GLU A 228 6.76 -15.65 24.44
CA GLU A 228 7.29 -15.72 23.10
C GLU A 228 8.45 -14.72 22.96
N PRO A 229 9.64 -15.16 22.52
CA PRO A 229 10.76 -14.28 22.32
C PRO A 229 10.51 -13.33 21.13
N CYS A 230 10.89 -12.07 21.29
CA CYS A 230 10.98 -11.07 20.22
C CYS A 230 12.44 -10.71 19.98
N ARG A 231 12.86 -10.61 18.73
CA ARG A 231 14.17 -10.09 18.36
C ARG A 231 14.06 -8.59 18.14
N LEU A 232 14.87 -7.81 18.84
CA LEU A 232 15.13 -6.42 18.53
C LEU A 232 16.45 -6.32 17.78
N PHE A 233 16.55 -5.48 16.77
CA PHE A 233 17.77 -5.30 15.99
C PHE A 233 17.87 -3.87 15.44
N TRP A 234 19.10 -3.39 15.34
CA TRP A 234 19.38 -2.02 14.93
C TRP A 234 20.72 -1.89 14.24
N GLU A 235 20.86 -0.77 13.55
CA GLU A 235 22.11 -0.30 12.98
C GLU A 235 22.19 1.21 13.14
N THR A 236 23.32 1.70 13.62
CA THR A 236 23.65 3.14 13.72
C THR A 236 24.88 3.45 12.88
N THR A 237 25.14 4.72 12.64
CA THR A 237 26.44 5.17 12.09
C THR A 237 27.58 4.79 13.02
N ILE A 238 28.74 4.44 12.45
CA ILE A 238 29.95 4.10 13.19
C ILE A 238 30.48 5.30 13.99
N GLY A 239 31.04 5.07 15.17
CA GLY A 239 31.46 6.07 16.15
C GLY A 239 30.35 6.57 17.10
N SER A 240 29.13 6.03 17.05
CA SER A 240 28.01 6.41 17.92
C SER A 240 28.09 5.76 19.30
N GLU A 241 27.81 6.54 20.34
CA GLU A 241 27.46 6.01 21.66
C GLU A 241 25.98 5.58 21.64
N VAL A 242 25.72 4.27 21.77
CA VAL A 242 24.36 3.71 21.63
C VAL A 242 23.84 3.17 22.95
N THR A 243 22.59 3.51 23.28
CA THR A 243 21.88 2.95 24.43
C THR A 243 20.51 2.39 24.05
N LEU A 244 20.13 1.26 24.65
CA LEU A 244 18.81 0.66 24.59
C LEU A 244 18.17 0.73 25.98
N ASN A 245 17.11 1.52 26.14
CA ASN A 245 16.49 1.84 27.44
C ASN A 245 17.49 2.33 28.49
N GLY A 246 18.49 3.12 28.06
CA GLY A 246 19.54 3.67 28.92
C GLY A 246 20.75 2.76 29.16
N SER A 247 20.68 1.48 28.79
CA SER A 247 21.83 0.56 28.88
C SER A 247 22.69 0.63 27.61
N ALA A 248 24.01 0.70 27.76
CA ALA A 248 24.94 0.74 26.62
C ALA A 248 24.86 -0.56 25.78
N VAL A 249 24.87 -0.41 24.46
CA VAL A 249 24.85 -1.50 23.47
C VAL A 249 25.75 -1.18 22.28
N ASN A 250 26.05 -2.16 21.43
CA ASN A 250 26.86 -1.94 20.22
C ASN A 250 26.08 -1.18 19.14
N GLU A 251 26.81 -0.62 18.17
CA GLU A 251 26.27 0.17 17.05
C GLU A 251 25.42 -0.64 16.08
N ILE A 252 25.83 -1.90 15.86
CA ILE A 252 25.14 -2.87 15.03
C ILE A 252 24.98 -4.12 15.87
N ASP A 253 23.74 -4.41 16.27
CA ASP A 253 23.48 -5.54 17.15
C ASP A 253 22.02 -6.02 17.08
N SER A 254 21.76 -7.13 17.75
CA SER A 254 20.42 -7.59 18.03
C SER A 254 20.33 -8.30 19.38
N ILE A 255 19.18 -8.19 20.03
CA ILE A 255 18.90 -8.85 21.32
C ILE A 255 17.57 -9.59 21.26
N MET A 256 17.51 -10.76 21.89
CA MET A 256 16.26 -11.47 22.16
C MET A 256 15.68 -10.98 23.49
N VAL A 257 14.41 -10.56 23.47
CA VAL A 257 13.68 -10.17 24.68
C VAL A 257 12.51 -11.11 24.90
N ASN A 258 12.34 -11.56 26.15
CA ASN A 258 11.18 -12.33 26.58
C ASN A 258 10.30 -11.42 27.42
N LEU A 259 9.06 -11.23 26.98
CA LEU A 259 8.14 -10.28 27.60
C LEU A 259 6.89 -11.01 28.11
N SER A 260 6.34 -10.50 29.21
CA SER A 260 5.07 -10.95 29.78
C SER A 260 3.96 -9.91 29.65
N GLU A 261 4.30 -8.71 29.20
CA GLU A 261 3.40 -7.56 29.04
C GLU A 261 3.95 -6.63 27.95
N SER A 262 3.06 -5.81 27.36
CA SER A 262 3.45 -4.82 26.36
C SER A 262 4.57 -3.91 26.87
N LYS A 263 5.57 -3.63 26.04
CA LYS A 263 6.73 -2.83 26.43
C LYS A 263 7.23 -1.96 25.29
N THR A 264 7.55 -0.71 25.62
CA THR A 264 8.26 0.21 24.72
C THR A 264 9.77 0.12 24.95
N PHE A 265 10.52 0.07 23.85
CA PHE A 265 11.97 0.17 23.83
C PHE A 265 12.41 1.45 23.15
N THR A 266 13.38 2.13 23.74
CA THR A 266 13.95 3.38 23.23
C THR A 266 15.42 3.14 22.88
N LEU A 267 15.77 3.31 21.62
CA LEU A 267 17.16 3.32 21.15
C LEU A 267 17.61 4.77 20.97
N ILE A 268 18.75 5.12 21.55
CA ILE A 268 19.38 6.43 21.40
C ILE A 268 20.78 6.22 20.84
N ALA A 269 21.12 6.94 19.77
CA ALA A 269 22.48 7.03 19.24
C ALA A 269 22.98 8.46 19.39
N LYS A 270 24.14 8.66 20.01
CA LYS A 270 24.76 9.97 20.20
C LYS A 270 26.13 10.02 19.51
N GLY A 271 26.37 11.09 18.78
CA GLY A 271 27.69 11.54 18.33
C GLY A 271 28.02 12.88 18.98
N GLU A 272 29.11 13.50 18.52
CA GLU A 272 29.60 14.78 19.06
C GLU A 272 28.56 15.91 18.93
N ASP A 273 28.01 16.10 17.73
CA ASP A 273 27.09 17.21 17.41
C ASP A 273 25.65 16.76 17.15
N ARG A 274 25.38 15.46 17.17
CA ARG A 274 24.10 14.89 16.75
C ARG A 274 23.65 13.76 17.67
N ALA A 275 22.36 13.70 17.94
CA ALA A 275 21.74 12.57 18.61
C ALA A 275 20.40 12.22 17.95
N ASP A 276 20.12 10.93 17.82
CA ASP A 276 18.87 10.41 17.29
C ASP A 276 18.21 9.47 18.30
N THR A 277 16.88 9.37 18.22
CA THR A 277 16.07 8.54 19.11
C THR A 277 14.89 7.93 18.35
N ILE A 278 14.79 6.61 18.44
CA ILE A 278 13.67 5.83 17.89
C ILE A 278 13.09 4.96 19.01
N MET A 279 11.76 4.92 19.06
CA MET A 279 11.01 4.05 19.96
C MET A 279 10.25 2.99 19.17
N ILE A 280 10.24 1.76 19.70
CA ILE A 280 9.37 0.68 19.21
C ILE A 280 8.52 0.17 20.37
N ASN A 281 7.23 -0.08 20.12
CA ASN A 281 6.31 -0.60 21.12
C ASN A 281 5.90 -2.03 20.77
N LEU A 282 6.35 -3.00 21.56
CA LEU A 282 5.93 -4.40 21.44
C LEU A 282 4.65 -4.61 22.24
N VAL A 283 3.62 -5.16 21.59
CA VAL A 283 2.28 -5.32 22.14
C VAL A 283 2.00 -6.78 22.49
N TYR A 284 1.60 -7.04 23.72
CA TYR A 284 1.18 -8.37 24.15
C TYR A 284 -0.22 -8.69 23.59
N ASP A 285 -0.32 -9.75 22.78
CA ASP A 285 -1.57 -10.25 22.20
C ASP A 285 -2.32 -11.13 23.21
N GLN A 286 -3.04 -10.49 24.15
CA GLN A 286 -3.73 -11.15 25.25
C GLN A 286 -4.82 -12.13 24.77
N PRO A 287 -4.71 -13.45 25.05
CA PRO A 287 -5.75 -14.43 24.76
C PRO A 287 -7.11 -14.01 25.33
N GLY A 288 -8.17 -14.19 24.55
CA GLY A 288 -9.53 -13.77 24.88
C GLY A 288 -9.95 -12.42 24.29
N LYS A 289 -9.07 -11.69 23.59
CA LYS A 289 -9.41 -10.42 22.93
C LYS A 289 -9.99 -10.64 21.53
N ILE A 290 -11.09 -9.98 21.18
CA ILE A 290 -11.67 -10.00 19.83
C ILE A 290 -11.02 -8.91 18.98
N LYS A 291 -10.29 -9.32 17.93
CA LYS A 291 -9.63 -8.41 16.98
C LYS A 291 -10.62 -7.89 15.93
N SER A 292 -11.49 -8.77 15.40
CA SER A 292 -12.54 -8.38 14.46
C SER A 292 -13.79 -9.27 14.59
N PHE A 293 -14.97 -8.71 14.33
CA PHE A 293 -16.23 -9.43 14.22
C PHE A 293 -17.18 -8.62 13.32
N TYR A 294 -17.49 -9.12 12.13
CA TYR A 294 -18.32 -8.42 11.14
C TYR A 294 -19.08 -9.40 10.24
N VAL A 295 -20.03 -8.90 9.45
CA VAL A 295 -20.85 -9.71 8.53
C VAL A 295 -21.03 -9.03 7.18
N LYS A 296 -21.11 -9.83 6.11
CA LYS A 296 -21.41 -9.35 4.76
C LYS A 296 -22.38 -10.30 4.02
N PRO A 297 -23.45 -9.78 3.38
CA PRO A 297 -24.03 -8.45 3.60
C PRO A 297 -24.66 -8.34 5.01
N ARG A 298 -24.82 -7.11 5.53
CA ARG A 298 -25.52 -6.85 6.81
C ARG A 298 -27.04 -6.87 6.71
N MET A 299 -27.57 -6.65 5.50
CA MET A 299 -29.00 -6.64 5.19
C MET A 299 -29.30 -7.72 4.15
N LEU A 300 -30.31 -8.55 4.42
CA LEU A 300 -30.86 -9.55 3.51
C LEU A 300 -32.29 -9.16 3.13
N GLU A 301 -32.68 -9.54 1.92
CA GLU A 301 -34.03 -9.34 1.43
C GLU A 301 -34.98 -10.40 1.99
N LEU A 302 -36.11 -9.95 2.52
CA LEU A 302 -37.18 -10.82 3.00
C LEU A 302 -37.65 -11.73 1.84
N ASP A 303 -37.93 -13.00 2.15
CA ASP A 303 -38.33 -14.04 1.20
C ASP A 303 -37.31 -14.42 0.11
N ALA A 304 -36.13 -13.79 0.09
CA ALA A 304 -35.00 -14.27 -0.69
C ALA A 304 -34.35 -15.50 -0.01
N SER A 305 -33.76 -16.40 -0.80
CA SER A 305 -32.88 -17.46 -0.28
C SER A 305 -31.45 -16.94 -0.04
N ASP A 306 -31.32 -15.65 0.25
CA ASP A 306 -30.03 -14.97 0.43
C ASP A 306 -29.34 -15.41 1.72
N SER A 307 -28.02 -15.35 1.72
CA SER A 307 -27.20 -15.71 2.87
C SER A 307 -26.25 -14.58 3.24
N ALA A 308 -25.89 -14.50 4.51
CA ALA A 308 -24.85 -13.62 5.02
C ALA A 308 -23.67 -14.45 5.53
N LYS A 309 -22.46 -13.92 5.42
CA LYS A 309 -21.24 -14.55 5.93
C LYS A 309 -20.65 -13.71 7.04
N ILE A 310 -20.59 -14.30 8.23
CA ILE A 310 -20.01 -13.72 9.45
C ILE A 310 -18.52 -14.06 9.46
N TYR A 311 -17.68 -13.12 9.88
CA TYR A 311 -16.22 -13.26 9.97
C TYR A 311 -15.75 -12.80 11.34
N TRP A 312 -14.75 -13.50 11.89
CA TRP A 312 -14.11 -13.09 13.14
C TRP A 312 -12.62 -13.41 13.18
N SER A 313 -11.91 -12.65 14.01
CA SER A 313 -10.56 -12.98 14.45
C SER A 313 -10.33 -12.58 15.90
N THR A 314 -9.49 -13.34 16.60
CA THR A 314 -9.18 -13.15 18.01
C THR A 314 -7.67 -13.20 18.27
N ALA A 315 -7.27 -12.86 19.50
CA ALA A 315 -5.90 -13.08 19.96
C ALA A 315 -5.54 -14.57 19.92
N SER A 316 -4.26 -14.89 19.67
CA SER A 316 -3.82 -16.29 19.66
C SER A 316 -4.08 -16.96 21.01
N GLY A 317 -4.47 -18.24 21.01
CA GLY A 317 -4.80 -18.98 22.23
C GLY A 317 -6.18 -18.67 22.84
N SER A 318 -7.01 -17.84 22.20
CA SER A 318 -8.39 -17.60 22.65
C SER A 318 -9.27 -18.84 22.46
N SER A 319 -10.11 -19.14 23.45
CA SER A 319 -11.26 -20.03 23.32
C SER A 319 -12.46 -19.20 22.83
N VAL A 320 -13.06 -19.57 21.70
CA VAL A 320 -14.05 -18.71 21.02
C VAL A 320 -15.39 -19.43 20.84
N PHE A 321 -16.47 -18.69 21.08
CA PHE A 321 -17.84 -19.17 20.96
C PHE A 321 -18.66 -18.20 20.11
N LEU A 322 -19.43 -18.72 19.15
CA LEU A 322 -20.44 -17.98 18.41
C LEU A 322 -21.82 -18.48 18.83
N ASP A 323 -22.62 -17.62 19.45
CA ASP A 323 -23.91 -17.96 20.07
C ASP A 323 -23.80 -19.21 20.97
N ASN A 324 -22.84 -19.19 21.89
CA ASN A 324 -22.50 -20.29 22.82
C ASN A 324 -22.03 -21.59 22.15
N THR A 325 -21.84 -21.63 20.84
CA THR A 325 -21.26 -22.78 20.13
C THR A 325 -19.76 -22.58 19.95
N ALA A 326 -18.94 -23.55 20.36
CA ALA A 326 -17.49 -23.48 20.18
C ALA A 326 -17.12 -23.38 18.69
N VAL A 327 -16.21 -22.46 18.36
CA VAL A 327 -15.70 -22.24 17.01
C VAL A 327 -14.18 -22.03 17.04
N GLU A 328 -13.54 -22.10 15.87
CA GLU A 328 -12.11 -21.79 15.76
C GLU A 328 -11.80 -20.34 16.17
N ALA A 329 -10.58 -20.09 16.64
CA ALA A 329 -10.16 -18.78 17.12
C ALA A 329 -10.28 -17.66 16.06
N ASN A 330 -10.06 -18.01 14.80
CA ASN A 330 -10.31 -17.17 13.64
C ASN A 330 -11.15 -17.97 12.66
N GLY A 331 -12.16 -17.36 12.06
CA GLY A 331 -13.06 -18.12 11.21
C GLY A 331 -14.13 -17.29 10.54
N ASN A 332 -15.03 -18.02 9.87
CA ASN A 332 -16.21 -17.46 9.26
C ASN A 332 -17.36 -18.47 9.30
N LYS A 333 -18.60 -18.00 9.22
CA LYS A 333 -19.80 -18.83 9.20
C LYS A 333 -20.86 -18.21 8.29
N THR A 334 -21.37 -19.00 7.35
CA THR A 334 -22.53 -18.62 6.54
C THR A 334 -23.81 -18.84 7.34
N VAL A 335 -24.71 -17.87 7.30
CA VAL A 335 -26.01 -17.88 7.97
C VAL A 335 -27.11 -17.50 6.97
N VAL A 336 -28.29 -18.09 7.13
CA VAL A 336 -29.47 -17.84 6.26
C VAL A 336 -30.65 -17.44 7.15
N PRO A 337 -30.58 -16.30 7.86
CA PRO A 337 -31.63 -15.90 8.77
C PRO A 337 -32.91 -15.54 7.99
N LYS A 338 -34.07 -15.99 8.50
CA LYS A 338 -35.39 -15.67 7.93
C LYS A 338 -36.04 -14.43 8.56
N ILE A 339 -35.51 -14.00 9.69
CA ILE A 339 -35.89 -12.78 10.41
C ILE A 339 -34.62 -12.06 10.82
N THR A 340 -34.72 -10.77 11.17
CA THR A 340 -33.59 -10.03 11.73
C THR A 340 -33.03 -10.77 12.96
N SER A 341 -31.75 -11.12 12.90
CA SER A 341 -31.08 -11.98 13.89
C SER A 341 -29.82 -11.32 14.46
N LYS A 342 -29.61 -11.52 15.76
CA LYS A 342 -28.39 -11.10 16.49
C LYS A 342 -27.45 -12.29 16.62
N PHE A 343 -26.15 -12.05 16.41
CA PHE A 343 -25.08 -13.03 16.66
C PHE A 343 -24.08 -12.46 17.66
N ILE A 344 -23.66 -13.26 18.62
CA ILE A 344 -22.72 -12.88 19.68
C ILE A 344 -21.48 -13.75 19.58
N LEU A 345 -20.32 -13.12 19.42
CA LEU A 345 -19.02 -13.75 19.54
C LEU A 345 -18.45 -13.49 20.94
N THR A 346 -18.06 -14.54 21.63
CA THR A 346 -17.36 -14.46 22.93
C THR A 346 -15.98 -15.07 22.77
N ALA A 347 -14.94 -14.36 23.21
CA ALA A 347 -13.58 -14.87 23.27
C ALA A 347 -13.09 -14.86 24.73
N ALA A 348 -12.53 -15.98 25.18
CA ALA A 348 -12.03 -16.16 26.53
C ALA A 348 -10.58 -16.63 26.53
N GLY A 349 -9.81 -16.17 27.51
CA GLY A 349 -8.42 -16.52 27.74
C GLY A 349 -7.91 -15.83 28.99
N ASP A 350 -6.86 -15.02 28.86
CA ASP A 350 -6.40 -14.12 29.92
C ASP A 350 -7.42 -12.99 30.19
N THR A 351 -8.19 -12.63 29.17
CA THR A 351 -9.33 -11.71 29.25
C THR A 351 -10.61 -12.39 28.76
N LEU A 352 -11.76 -11.77 29.06
CA LEU A 352 -13.05 -12.13 28.47
C LEU A 352 -13.54 -10.93 27.65
N ASP A 353 -13.80 -11.15 26.38
CA ASP A 353 -14.33 -10.15 25.45
C ASP A 353 -15.55 -10.70 24.72
N TYR A 354 -16.49 -9.84 24.37
CA TYR A 354 -17.63 -10.22 23.55
C TYR A 354 -18.02 -9.10 22.59
N LYS A 355 -18.49 -9.47 21.40
CA LYS A 355 -19.03 -8.55 20.40
C LYS A 355 -20.32 -9.09 19.83
N GLU A 356 -21.18 -8.18 19.40
CA GLU A 356 -22.43 -8.51 18.73
C GLU A 356 -22.50 -7.89 17.35
N ILE A 357 -23.18 -8.58 16.44
CA ILE A 357 -23.54 -8.09 15.11
C ILE A 357 -25.00 -8.44 14.83
N MET A 358 -25.63 -7.65 13.96
CA MET A 358 -26.99 -7.89 13.49
C MET A 358 -26.96 -8.24 12.01
N VAL A 359 -27.75 -9.22 11.61
CA VAL A 359 -28.15 -9.43 10.20
C VAL A 359 -29.61 -9.05 10.10
N GLN A 360 -29.87 -7.94 9.41
CA GLN A 360 -31.23 -7.44 9.22
C GLN A 360 -31.89 -8.16 8.05
N VAL A 361 -33.13 -8.60 8.22
CA VAL A 361 -33.95 -9.14 7.13
C VAL A 361 -35.09 -8.15 6.91
N LEU A 362 -35.10 -7.49 5.76
CA LEU A 362 -35.97 -6.35 5.47
C LEU A 362 -36.69 -6.53 4.12
N PRO A 363 -37.90 -5.96 3.97
CA PRO A 363 -38.52 -5.80 2.66
C PRO A 363 -37.59 -5.08 1.68
N ALA A 364 -37.67 -5.42 0.39
CA ALA A 364 -36.74 -4.96 -0.66
C ALA A 364 -36.58 -3.44 -0.72
N GLU A 365 -37.67 -2.70 -0.49
CA GLU A 365 -37.75 -1.24 -0.50
C GLU A 365 -37.04 -0.55 0.68
N GLN A 366 -36.79 -1.29 1.78
CA GLN A 366 -36.11 -0.77 2.96
C GLN A 366 -34.60 -1.06 2.96
N ILE A 367 -34.11 -1.84 1.99
CA ILE A 367 -32.70 -2.24 1.93
C ILE A 367 -31.88 -1.09 1.35
N ASN A 368 -30.94 -0.59 2.15
CA ASN A 368 -29.88 0.27 1.64
C ASN A 368 -28.93 -0.56 0.77
N ARG A 369 -29.06 -0.43 -0.55
CA ARG A 369 -28.28 -1.14 -1.57
C ARG A 369 -26.83 -0.64 -1.65
N SER A 370 -26.46 0.45 -1.01
CA SER A 370 -25.07 0.89 -0.98
C SER A 370 -24.27 0.40 0.22
N LEU A 371 -24.93 0.01 1.31
CA LEU A 371 -24.28 -0.37 2.56
C LEU A 371 -23.26 -1.50 2.36
N ASP A 372 -22.01 -1.25 2.76
CA ASP A 372 -20.86 -2.17 2.65
C ASP A 372 -20.54 -2.67 1.21
N ASN A 373 -21.20 -2.12 0.19
CA ASN A 373 -20.93 -2.45 -1.22
C ASN A 373 -19.65 -1.77 -1.72
N ASN A 374 -19.17 -2.24 -2.87
CA ASN A 374 -17.96 -1.69 -3.48
C ASN A 374 -18.21 -0.24 -3.91
N ILE A 375 -17.40 0.68 -3.39
CA ILE A 375 -17.50 2.11 -3.65
C ILE A 375 -16.14 2.63 -4.12
N LYS A 376 -16.14 3.56 -5.08
CA LYS A 376 -14.93 4.23 -5.56
C LYS A 376 -15.15 5.72 -5.68
N SER A 377 -14.08 6.49 -5.58
CA SER A 377 -14.10 7.94 -5.75
C SER A 377 -12.98 8.42 -6.68
N SER A 378 -13.12 9.65 -7.17
CA SER A 378 -12.07 10.38 -7.87
C SER A 378 -10.85 10.63 -6.99
N SER A 379 -11.09 10.92 -5.71
CA SER A 379 -10.05 11.19 -4.73
C SER A 379 -10.53 10.97 -3.30
N ALA A 380 -9.57 10.74 -2.39
CA ALA A 380 -9.79 10.76 -0.95
C ALA A 380 -8.64 11.49 -0.26
N ALA A 381 -8.97 12.26 0.77
CA ALA A 381 -8.00 12.81 1.70
C ALA A 381 -7.45 11.70 2.61
N LYS A 382 -6.22 11.86 3.09
CA LYS A 382 -5.58 10.91 4.01
C LYS A 382 -6.46 10.74 5.26
N ASN A 383 -6.74 9.49 5.64
CA ASN A 383 -7.60 9.08 6.76
C ASN A 383 -9.11 9.31 6.59
N PHE A 384 -9.58 9.75 5.42
CA PHE A 384 -11.01 9.92 5.12
C PHE A 384 -11.39 9.16 3.83
N PRO A 385 -11.25 7.82 3.85
CA PRO A 385 -11.45 6.96 2.68
C PRO A 385 -12.91 6.96 2.22
N VAL A 386 -13.17 6.45 1.02
CA VAL A 386 -14.51 6.53 0.38
C VAL A 386 -15.52 5.58 1.01
N GLU A 387 -15.04 4.52 1.65
CA GLU A 387 -15.82 3.53 2.38
C GLU A 387 -16.59 4.14 3.57
N TYR A 388 -16.15 5.29 4.07
CA TYR A 388 -16.89 6.07 5.07
C TYR A 388 -18.13 6.78 4.50
N ALA A 389 -18.43 6.64 3.21
CA ALA A 389 -19.68 7.12 2.64
C ALA A 389 -20.76 6.02 2.53
N ASN A 390 -20.45 4.78 2.92
CA ASN A 390 -21.41 3.67 2.88
C ASN A 390 -21.15 2.60 3.95
N ASP A 391 -20.55 2.96 5.09
CA ASP A 391 -20.27 2.05 6.21
C ASP A 391 -21.43 1.97 7.22
N GLY A 392 -22.41 2.88 7.11
CA GLY A 392 -23.56 2.99 8.00
C GLY A 392 -23.25 3.77 9.28
N ASP A 393 -22.07 4.38 9.40
CA ASP A 393 -21.63 5.16 10.55
C ASP A 393 -21.64 6.66 10.25
N THR A 394 -22.72 7.34 10.63
CA THR A 394 -22.85 8.80 10.45
C THR A 394 -21.84 9.66 11.24
N THR A 395 -20.96 9.06 12.04
CA THR A 395 -19.85 9.73 12.71
C THR A 395 -18.57 9.76 11.87
N THR A 396 -18.43 8.87 10.89
CA THR A 396 -17.37 8.90 9.88
C THR A 396 -17.80 9.72 8.66
N PHE A 397 -16.85 10.04 7.77
CA PHE A 397 -17.16 10.64 6.47
C PHE A 397 -16.02 10.46 5.48
N TRP A 398 -16.37 10.22 4.22
CA TRP A 398 -15.45 10.38 3.11
C TRP A 398 -15.13 11.87 2.93
N LYS A 399 -13.85 12.18 2.67
CA LYS A 399 -13.44 13.53 2.29
C LYS A 399 -12.71 13.52 0.96
N SER A 400 -13.22 14.25 -0.03
CA SER A 400 -12.50 14.43 -1.31
C SER A 400 -11.26 15.32 -1.14
N LYS A 401 -10.31 15.25 -2.07
CA LYS A 401 -9.33 16.33 -2.25
C LYS A 401 -10.04 17.59 -2.78
N ASN A 402 -9.38 18.75 -2.71
CA ASN A 402 -9.90 19.96 -3.33
C ASN A 402 -9.75 19.88 -4.86
N GLU A 403 -10.77 19.35 -5.52
CA GLU A 403 -10.87 19.23 -6.97
C GLU A 403 -12.18 19.85 -7.46
N ALA A 404 -12.26 20.28 -8.72
CA ALA A 404 -13.40 21.01 -9.25
C ALA A 404 -14.71 20.19 -9.15
N THR A 405 -14.69 18.97 -9.66
CA THR A 405 -15.87 18.08 -9.76
C THR A 405 -15.57 16.66 -9.25
N PRO A 406 -15.41 16.47 -7.93
CA PRO A 406 -15.19 15.15 -7.35
C PRO A 406 -16.43 14.29 -7.53
N TRP A 407 -16.21 12.98 -7.58
CA TRP A 407 -17.28 12.01 -7.68
C TRP A 407 -17.01 10.79 -6.83
N LEU A 408 -18.08 10.09 -6.49
CA LEU A 408 -18.04 8.71 -6.02
C LEU A 408 -19.13 7.90 -6.68
N TYR A 409 -18.93 6.59 -6.81
CA TYR A 409 -19.96 5.69 -7.30
C TYR A 409 -19.97 4.38 -6.51
N VAL A 410 -21.17 3.80 -6.41
CA VAL A 410 -21.40 2.48 -5.81
C VAL A 410 -21.65 1.47 -6.92
N ASP A 411 -21.02 0.29 -6.81
CA ASP A 411 -21.32 -0.90 -7.60
C ASP A 411 -22.22 -1.84 -6.78
N PHE A 412 -23.46 -2.03 -7.21
CA PHE A 412 -24.43 -2.89 -6.54
C PHE A 412 -24.20 -4.39 -6.82
N ASN A 413 -23.26 -4.73 -7.71
CA ASN A 413 -23.02 -6.06 -8.28
C ASN A 413 -24.19 -6.65 -9.10
N LYS A 414 -25.33 -5.96 -9.16
CA LYS A 414 -26.53 -6.31 -9.92
C LYS A 414 -27.26 -5.06 -10.41
N ILE A 415 -28.08 -5.19 -11.45
CA ILE A 415 -28.93 -4.11 -11.91
C ILE A 415 -30.11 -3.96 -10.93
N ILE A 416 -30.26 -2.78 -10.34
CA ILE A 416 -31.41 -2.43 -9.49
C ILE A 416 -32.26 -1.35 -10.16
N ASN A 417 -33.55 -1.35 -9.88
CA ASN A 417 -34.46 -0.25 -10.18
C ASN A 417 -34.33 0.78 -9.07
N LEU A 418 -33.75 1.94 -9.40
CA LEU A 418 -33.52 3.03 -8.45
C LEU A 418 -34.86 3.65 -8.03
N LYS A 419 -35.03 3.95 -6.75
CA LYS A 419 -36.25 4.57 -6.20
C LYS A 419 -35.94 5.81 -5.38
N LYS A 420 -34.97 5.71 -4.46
CA LYS A 420 -34.60 6.78 -3.55
C LYS A 420 -33.09 6.82 -3.34
N VAL A 421 -32.56 8.02 -3.19
CA VAL A 421 -31.23 8.26 -2.62
C VAL A 421 -31.38 9.14 -1.40
N LYS A 422 -30.62 8.85 -0.34
CA LYS A 422 -30.46 9.74 0.81
C LYS A 422 -28.97 10.06 0.97
N LEU A 423 -28.67 11.35 0.96
CA LEU A 423 -27.32 11.87 1.18
C LEU A 423 -27.25 12.43 2.59
N THR A 424 -26.25 12.02 3.36
CA THR A 424 -25.91 12.63 4.65
C THR A 424 -24.59 13.36 4.48
N TRP A 425 -24.64 14.67 4.31
CA TRP A 425 -23.46 15.51 4.14
C TRP A 425 -22.79 15.87 5.48
N GLY A 426 -21.48 16.10 5.42
CA GLY A 426 -20.71 16.75 6.47
C GLY A 426 -20.87 18.29 6.45
N ARG A 427 -19.89 19.00 7.01
CA ARG A 427 -19.91 20.48 7.03
C ARG A 427 -19.57 21.09 5.66
N ILE A 428 -18.87 20.32 4.84
CA ILE A 428 -18.38 20.73 3.53
C ILE A 428 -19.16 19.95 2.49
N PHE A 429 -20.23 20.52 1.95
CA PHE A 429 -21.24 19.81 1.18
C PHE A 429 -21.38 20.36 -0.24
N ALA A 430 -22.07 19.60 -1.08
CA ALA A 430 -22.37 20.02 -2.43
C ALA A 430 -23.64 20.86 -2.49
N VAL A 431 -23.50 22.12 -2.92
CA VAL A 431 -24.63 22.97 -3.31
C VAL A 431 -25.18 22.51 -4.67
N GLY A 432 -24.31 22.02 -5.54
CA GLY A 432 -24.69 21.45 -6.82
C GLY A 432 -24.13 20.05 -6.96
N TYR A 433 -24.96 19.10 -7.40
CA TYR A 433 -24.53 17.73 -7.68
C TYR A 433 -25.47 17.04 -8.68
N GLN A 434 -25.03 15.92 -9.22
CA GLN A 434 -25.79 15.07 -10.13
C GLN A 434 -25.76 13.61 -9.67
N LEU A 435 -26.89 12.92 -9.83
CA LEU A 435 -26.92 11.46 -9.74
C LEU A 435 -26.92 10.89 -11.15
N GLN A 436 -26.04 9.93 -11.39
CA GLN A 436 -25.72 9.43 -12.72
C GLN A 436 -25.67 7.91 -12.75
N THR A 437 -26.41 7.30 -13.67
CA THR A 437 -26.28 5.87 -13.96
C THR A 437 -25.10 5.66 -14.91
N ILE A 438 -24.41 4.53 -14.75
CA ILE A 438 -23.35 4.09 -15.66
C ILE A 438 -23.75 2.72 -16.17
N ASN A 439 -23.93 2.59 -17.49
CA ASN A 439 -24.28 1.31 -18.09
C ASN A 439 -23.05 0.40 -18.27
N ASP A 440 -23.26 -0.83 -18.71
CA ASP A 440 -22.21 -1.84 -18.88
C ASP A 440 -21.13 -1.46 -19.91
N LYS A 441 -21.38 -0.43 -20.73
CA LYS A 441 -20.42 0.12 -21.70
C LYS A 441 -19.68 1.36 -21.15
N GLY A 442 -19.89 1.72 -19.89
CA GLY A 442 -19.32 2.92 -19.28
C GLY A 442 -20.01 4.22 -19.69
N LEU A 443 -21.15 4.17 -20.40
CA LEU A 443 -21.89 5.37 -20.77
C LEU A 443 -22.63 5.92 -19.55
N VAL A 444 -22.44 7.20 -19.31
CA VAL A 444 -23.02 7.93 -18.19
C VAL A 444 -24.31 8.61 -18.62
N SER A 445 -25.39 8.44 -17.85
CA SER A 445 -26.63 9.21 -17.99
C SER A 445 -26.98 9.92 -16.69
N THR A 446 -27.34 11.20 -16.75
CA THR A 446 -27.77 11.96 -15.57
C THR A 446 -29.26 11.73 -15.34
N ILE A 447 -29.61 11.21 -14.16
CA ILE A 447 -31.00 10.93 -13.77
C ILE A 447 -31.55 11.95 -12.77
N PHE A 448 -30.68 12.76 -12.17
CA PHE A 448 -31.06 13.83 -11.24
C PHE A 448 -29.99 14.92 -11.23
N THR A 449 -30.42 16.17 -11.06
CA THR A 449 -29.52 17.33 -10.90
C THR A 449 -30.06 18.23 -9.79
N GLN A 450 -29.18 18.56 -8.85
CA GLN A 450 -29.39 19.53 -7.79
C GLN A 450 -28.53 20.77 -8.03
N SER A 451 -29.07 21.96 -7.80
CA SER A 451 -28.36 23.24 -7.97
C SER A 451 -28.43 24.17 -6.75
N ASN A 452 -29.20 23.81 -5.72
CA ASN A 452 -29.36 24.59 -4.48
C ASN A 452 -29.40 23.72 -3.23
N GLY A 453 -28.51 22.71 -3.16
CA GLY A 453 -28.34 21.82 -2.01
C GLY A 453 -28.05 22.59 -0.73
N ALA A 454 -28.70 22.16 0.36
CA ALA A 454 -28.60 22.76 1.69
C ALA A 454 -27.58 22.05 2.58
N GLY A 455 -27.09 20.87 2.17
CA GLY A 455 -26.27 20.00 3.01
C GLY A 455 -27.08 19.30 4.09
N GLY A 456 -26.41 18.71 5.08
CA GLY A 456 -27.07 17.84 6.06
C GLY A 456 -27.72 16.63 5.39
N ASN A 457 -28.96 16.31 5.76
CA ASN A 457 -29.70 15.19 5.18
C ASN A 457 -30.52 15.66 3.97
N GLU A 458 -30.29 15.05 2.82
CA GLU A 458 -31.02 15.34 1.58
C GLU A 458 -31.63 14.04 1.04
N ASP A 459 -32.96 13.99 0.99
CA ASP A 459 -33.73 12.88 0.44
C ASP A 459 -34.13 13.19 -1.00
N ILE A 460 -33.77 12.29 -1.91
CA ILE A 460 -34.11 12.35 -3.34
C ILE A 460 -35.00 11.15 -3.66
N ASP A 461 -36.31 11.41 -3.67
CA ASP A 461 -37.34 10.41 -3.96
C ASP A 461 -37.71 10.38 -5.45
N ASN A 462 -38.52 9.38 -5.83
CA ASN A 462 -39.08 9.21 -7.18
C ASN A 462 -38.02 9.14 -8.30
N LEU A 463 -36.84 8.61 -7.98
CA LEU A 463 -35.83 8.35 -9.00
C LEU A 463 -36.35 7.29 -9.98
N THR A 464 -36.00 7.45 -11.24
CA THR A 464 -36.32 6.49 -12.31
C THR A 464 -35.05 6.07 -13.01
N GLY A 465 -35.00 4.79 -13.41
CA GLY A 465 -33.86 4.21 -14.13
C GLY A 465 -33.35 2.96 -13.45
N SER A 466 -32.70 2.11 -14.24
CA SER A 466 -32.10 0.87 -13.76
C SER A 466 -30.60 0.89 -14.05
N SER A 467 -29.79 0.52 -13.06
CA SER A 467 -28.33 0.54 -13.23
C SER A 467 -27.65 -0.38 -12.22
N ARG A 468 -26.47 -0.89 -12.60
CA ARG A 468 -25.53 -1.54 -11.68
C ARG A 468 -24.69 -0.54 -10.89
N TYR A 469 -24.46 0.63 -11.48
CA TYR A 469 -23.66 1.69 -10.90
C TYR A 469 -24.47 2.96 -10.72
N LEU A 470 -24.38 3.58 -9.55
CA LEU A 470 -24.89 4.93 -9.34
C LEU A 470 -23.75 5.83 -8.87
N ARG A 471 -23.49 6.91 -9.62
CA ARG A 471 -22.48 7.93 -9.35
C ARG A 471 -23.12 9.19 -8.80
N LEU A 472 -22.56 9.71 -7.71
CA LEU A 472 -22.75 11.08 -7.26
C LEU A 472 -21.60 11.93 -7.81
N LEU A 473 -21.91 12.91 -8.65
CA LEU A 473 -20.96 13.88 -9.19
C LEU A 473 -21.21 15.24 -8.55
N CYS A 474 -20.26 15.76 -7.77
CA CYS A 474 -20.38 17.08 -7.17
C CYS A 474 -19.97 18.16 -8.18
N THR A 475 -20.77 19.21 -8.32
CA THR A 475 -20.57 20.26 -9.34
C THR A 475 -20.40 21.66 -8.74
N GLN A 476 -20.85 21.90 -7.51
CA GLN A 476 -20.68 23.19 -6.84
C GLN A 476 -20.51 23.01 -5.32
N LYS A 477 -19.49 23.67 -4.76
CA LYS A 477 -19.13 23.62 -3.33
C LYS A 477 -19.88 24.68 -2.52
N ASN A 478 -20.17 24.37 -1.26
CA ASN A 478 -20.53 25.39 -0.28
C ASN A 478 -19.30 26.21 0.19
N LEU A 479 -18.10 25.58 0.22
CA LEU A 479 -16.83 26.20 0.62
C LEU A 479 -15.77 25.97 -0.48
N PRO A 480 -15.45 26.98 -1.32
CA PRO A 480 -14.62 26.80 -2.52
C PRO A 480 -13.20 26.27 -2.31
N GLU A 481 -12.58 26.51 -1.15
CA GLU A 481 -11.18 26.15 -0.86
C GLU A 481 -11.01 24.72 -0.31
N MET A 482 -12.11 24.01 -0.09
CA MET A 482 -12.12 22.70 0.55
C MET A 482 -12.59 21.59 -0.42
N GLY A 483 -12.42 20.33 -0.02
CA GLY A 483 -13.04 19.19 -0.71
C GLY A 483 -14.55 19.09 -0.42
N TYR A 484 -15.10 17.88 -0.40
CA TYR A 484 -16.46 17.59 0.08
C TYR A 484 -16.40 16.52 1.16
N GLU A 485 -17.33 16.55 2.09
CA GLU A 485 -17.50 15.60 3.18
C GLU A 485 -18.86 14.92 3.01
N LEU A 486 -18.87 13.62 2.74
CA LEU A 486 -20.10 12.82 2.70
C LEU A 486 -20.00 11.72 3.75
N LYS A 487 -20.96 11.70 4.67
CA LYS A 487 -21.10 10.71 5.73
C LYS A 487 -21.80 9.46 5.24
N GLU A 488 -22.89 9.62 4.48
CA GLU A 488 -23.61 8.46 3.94
C GLU A 488 -24.18 8.76 2.56
N PHE A 489 -24.09 7.77 1.68
CA PHE A 489 -24.70 7.70 0.36
C PHE A 489 -25.65 6.51 0.31
N GLU A 490 -26.82 6.63 0.92
CA GLU A 490 -27.79 5.55 1.03
C GLU A 490 -28.61 5.47 -0.27
N ILE A 491 -28.68 4.28 -0.86
CA ILE A 491 -29.35 4.07 -2.15
C ILE A 491 -30.39 2.97 -2.00
N TYR A 492 -31.65 3.28 -2.27
CA TYR A 492 -32.76 2.35 -2.15
C TYR A 492 -33.35 2.04 -3.52
N GLY A 493 -33.68 0.77 -3.71
CA GLY A 493 -34.21 0.26 -4.96
C GLY A 493 -34.55 -1.21 -4.87
N GLU A 494 -35.37 -1.65 -5.82
CA GLU A 494 -35.77 -3.04 -5.98
C GLU A 494 -34.82 -3.73 -6.93
N ASN A 495 -34.59 -5.03 -6.74
CA ASN A 495 -33.93 -5.82 -7.78
C ASN A 495 -34.76 -5.71 -9.06
N ASN A 496 -34.12 -5.50 -10.21
CA ASN A 496 -34.86 -5.52 -11.46
C ASN A 496 -35.20 -6.98 -11.81
N ILE A 497 -36.33 -7.48 -11.31
CA ILE A 497 -36.85 -8.84 -11.61
C ILE A 497 -37.49 -8.88 -13.02
N SER A 498 -36.93 -8.13 -13.97
CA SER A 498 -37.22 -8.32 -15.39
C SER A 498 -36.30 -9.42 -15.90
N SER A 499 -36.71 -10.67 -15.73
CA SER A 499 -36.23 -11.86 -16.47
C SER A 499 -34.80 -11.76 -17.04
N VAL A 500 -33.81 -11.60 -16.17
CA VAL A 500 -32.47 -12.06 -16.50
C VAL A 500 -32.42 -13.44 -15.91
N SER A 501 -32.79 -14.43 -16.73
CA SER A 501 -31.99 -15.64 -16.71
C SER A 501 -30.55 -15.14 -16.67
N GLU A 502 -29.80 -15.39 -15.60
CA GLU A 502 -28.35 -15.46 -15.77
C GLU A 502 -28.18 -16.22 -17.07
N LYS A 503 -27.58 -15.58 -18.08
CA LYS A 503 -27.29 -16.31 -19.31
C LYS A 503 -26.24 -17.31 -18.87
N LEU A 504 -26.73 -18.45 -18.40
CA LEU A 504 -25.92 -19.56 -17.98
C LEU A 504 -25.00 -19.82 -19.18
N PRO A 505 -23.72 -20.12 -18.94
CA PRO A 505 -22.76 -20.26 -20.01
C PRO A 505 -23.32 -21.24 -21.04
N TYR A 506 -23.46 -20.85 -22.31
CA TYR A 506 -23.91 -21.80 -23.34
C TYR A 506 -22.87 -22.88 -23.62
N ASN A 507 -21.62 -22.63 -23.22
CA ASN A 507 -20.47 -23.49 -23.46
C ASN A 507 -19.65 -23.64 -22.19
N TYR A 508 -18.95 -24.76 -22.11
CA TYR A 508 -17.86 -24.92 -21.17
C TYR A 508 -16.64 -24.12 -21.61
N TYR A 509 -15.93 -23.51 -20.66
CA TYR A 509 -14.65 -22.86 -20.91
C TYR A 509 -13.69 -23.10 -19.76
N LEU A 510 -12.43 -23.35 -20.07
CA LEU A 510 -11.33 -23.26 -19.13
C LEU A 510 -10.45 -22.07 -19.53
N TYR A 511 -10.33 -21.09 -18.65
CA TYR A 511 -9.55 -19.90 -18.94
C TYR A 511 -8.07 -20.11 -18.61
N GLN A 512 -7.21 -19.34 -19.26
CA GLN A 512 -5.80 -19.26 -18.90
C GLN A 512 -5.66 -18.70 -17.48
N ASN A 513 -4.89 -19.38 -16.63
CA ASN A 513 -4.63 -18.94 -15.26
C ASN A 513 -3.89 -17.59 -15.26
N TYR A 514 -4.17 -16.74 -14.27
CA TYR A 514 -3.52 -15.45 -14.13
C TYR A 514 -3.14 -15.17 -12.67
N PRO A 515 -1.91 -14.69 -12.40
CA PRO A 515 -0.79 -14.53 -13.35
C PRO A 515 -0.30 -15.88 -13.94
N ASN A 516 0.37 -15.84 -15.10
CA ASN A 516 1.09 -16.95 -15.71
C ASN A 516 2.24 -16.42 -16.59
N PRO A 517 3.54 -16.67 -16.29
CA PRO A 517 4.05 -17.46 -15.16
C PRO A 517 3.66 -16.91 -13.79
N PHE A 518 3.65 -17.75 -12.75
CA PHE A 518 3.25 -17.34 -11.39
C PHE A 518 4.20 -17.83 -10.30
N ASN A 519 4.29 -17.04 -9.22
CA ASN A 519 4.94 -17.38 -7.95
C ASN A 519 4.29 -16.56 -6.82
N PRO A 520 3.70 -17.15 -5.78
CA PRO A 520 3.29 -18.56 -5.62
C PRO A 520 1.79 -18.77 -5.89
N ILE A 521 1.04 -17.71 -6.24
CA ILE A 521 -0.42 -17.73 -6.35
C ILE A 521 -0.87 -17.43 -7.78
N THR A 522 -1.85 -18.18 -8.27
CA THR A 522 -2.56 -17.91 -9.52
C THR A 522 -4.04 -18.24 -9.37
N THR A 523 -4.88 -17.63 -10.19
CA THR A 523 -6.33 -17.92 -10.24
C THR A 523 -6.68 -18.63 -11.55
N ILE A 524 -7.47 -19.70 -11.46
CA ILE A 524 -8.02 -20.44 -12.58
C ILE A 524 -9.53 -20.17 -12.63
N ASN A 525 -9.98 -19.52 -13.71
CA ASN A 525 -11.40 -19.33 -13.99
C ASN A 525 -11.90 -20.41 -14.95
N TYR A 526 -13.16 -20.83 -14.81
CA TYR A 526 -13.82 -21.75 -15.73
C TYR A 526 -15.34 -21.61 -15.72
N SER A 527 -16.02 -22.12 -16.76
CA SER A 527 -17.48 -22.07 -16.88
C SER A 527 -18.08 -23.45 -17.15
N ILE A 528 -19.24 -23.71 -16.54
CA ILE A 528 -20.05 -24.92 -16.72
C ILE A 528 -21.24 -24.58 -17.59
N SER A 529 -21.37 -25.30 -18.70
CA SER A 529 -22.41 -25.08 -19.70
C SER A 529 -23.81 -25.33 -19.12
N SER A 530 -24.83 -24.58 -19.56
CA SER A 530 -26.24 -24.91 -19.37
C SER A 530 -26.81 -25.84 -20.43
N ILE A 531 -26.08 -26.08 -21.51
CA ILE A 531 -26.48 -27.03 -22.57
C ILE A 531 -25.73 -28.34 -22.36
N GLY A 532 -26.48 -29.44 -22.22
CA GLY A 532 -25.93 -30.78 -22.05
C GLY A 532 -25.28 -31.05 -20.69
N TRP A 533 -25.66 -30.29 -19.66
CA TRP A 533 -25.17 -30.49 -18.29
C TRP A 533 -25.78 -31.73 -17.65
N ASP A 534 -24.93 -32.52 -16.99
CA ASP A 534 -25.29 -33.69 -16.21
C ASP A 534 -24.77 -33.51 -14.77
N ASN A 535 -25.68 -33.39 -13.81
CA ASN A 535 -25.36 -33.17 -12.39
C ASN A 535 -25.02 -34.46 -11.63
N GLU A 536 -25.02 -35.61 -12.31
CA GLU A 536 -24.65 -36.87 -11.67
C GLU A 536 -23.13 -37.06 -11.59
N ILE A 537 -22.37 -36.45 -12.51
CA ILE A 537 -20.91 -36.56 -12.59
C ILE A 537 -20.25 -35.28 -12.05
N PRO A 538 -19.30 -35.38 -11.10
CA PRO A 538 -18.62 -34.20 -10.55
C PRO A 538 -17.75 -33.50 -11.60
N VAL A 539 -17.68 -32.18 -11.50
CA VAL A 539 -16.71 -31.35 -12.23
C VAL A 539 -15.34 -31.52 -11.58
N LYS A 540 -14.31 -31.72 -12.41
CA LYS A 540 -12.94 -31.87 -11.94
C LYS A 540 -12.01 -30.83 -12.55
N ILE A 541 -11.20 -30.19 -11.70
CA ILE A 541 -10.00 -29.44 -12.11
C ILE A 541 -8.80 -30.21 -11.58
N ILE A 542 -7.97 -30.76 -12.48
CA ILE A 542 -6.82 -31.60 -12.12
C ILE A 542 -5.55 -31.00 -12.71
N VAL A 543 -4.48 -30.96 -11.93
CA VAL A 543 -3.15 -30.51 -12.34
C VAL A 543 -2.27 -31.71 -12.66
N PHE A 544 -1.52 -31.61 -13.75
CA PHE A 544 -0.58 -32.60 -14.27
C PHE A 544 0.81 -32.00 -14.44
N ASP A 545 1.84 -32.82 -14.28
CA ASP A 545 3.19 -32.46 -14.73
C ASP A 545 3.38 -32.67 -16.24
N ILE A 546 4.58 -32.36 -16.75
CA ILE A 546 4.93 -32.51 -18.17
C ILE A 546 4.91 -33.96 -18.67
N LEU A 547 4.97 -34.95 -17.77
CA LEU A 547 4.88 -36.37 -18.10
C LEU A 547 3.43 -36.89 -18.05
N GLY A 548 2.47 -36.03 -17.72
CA GLY A 548 1.06 -36.38 -17.62
C GLY A 548 0.69 -37.07 -16.31
N ARG A 549 1.53 -37.00 -15.27
CA ARG A 549 1.19 -37.52 -13.94
C ARG A 549 0.33 -36.52 -13.18
N GLU A 550 -0.75 -36.99 -12.56
CA GLU A 550 -1.60 -36.16 -11.69
C GLU A 550 -0.82 -35.70 -10.46
N ILE A 551 -0.77 -34.39 -10.24
CA ILE A 551 -0.08 -33.74 -9.14
C ILE A 551 -1.08 -33.36 -8.05
N GLU A 552 -2.22 -32.81 -8.43
CA GLU A 552 -3.23 -32.33 -7.49
C GLU A 552 -4.61 -32.23 -8.15
N THR A 553 -5.67 -32.55 -7.41
CA THR A 553 -7.05 -32.26 -7.82
C THR A 553 -7.55 -31.05 -7.05
N LEU A 554 -7.83 -29.96 -7.75
CA LEU A 554 -8.26 -28.68 -7.16
C LEU A 554 -9.79 -28.62 -6.95
N VAL A 555 -10.56 -29.28 -7.82
CA VAL A 555 -12.01 -29.38 -7.73
C VAL A 555 -12.43 -30.82 -8.00
N ASN A 556 -13.36 -31.34 -7.21
CA ASN A 556 -14.00 -32.64 -7.43
C ASN A 556 -15.37 -32.67 -6.74
N GLU A 557 -16.32 -31.92 -7.28
CA GLU A 557 -17.64 -31.76 -6.69
C GLU A 557 -18.72 -31.54 -7.77
N LYS A 558 -19.98 -31.68 -7.39
CA LYS A 558 -21.12 -31.38 -8.27
C LYS A 558 -21.30 -29.87 -8.34
N GLN A 559 -21.32 -29.31 -9.55
CA GLN A 559 -21.44 -27.88 -9.79
C GLN A 559 -22.55 -27.61 -10.80
N ASN A 560 -23.43 -26.64 -10.49
CA ASN A 560 -24.48 -26.19 -11.39
C ASN A 560 -23.90 -25.43 -12.60
N PRO A 561 -24.64 -25.23 -13.71
CA PRO A 561 -24.21 -24.33 -14.77
C PRO A 561 -23.90 -22.95 -14.19
N GLY A 562 -22.79 -22.34 -14.62
CA GLY A 562 -22.31 -21.11 -14.01
C GLY A 562 -20.83 -20.84 -14.26
N ASN A 563 -20.35 -19.69 -13.79
CA ASN A 563 -18.94 -19.33 -13.84
C ASN A 563 -18.30 -19.53 -12.46
N TYR A 564 -17.09 -20.08 -12.45
CA TYR A 564 -16.36 -20.48 -11.25
C TYR A 564 -14.92 -19.97 -11.28
N SER A 565 -14.34 -19.79 -10.10
CA SER A 565 -12.97 -19.31 -9.90
C SER A 565 -12.32 -20.08 -8.75
N ILE A 566 -11.11 -20.59 -8.96
CA ILE A 566 -10.31 -21.27 -7.93
C ILE A 566 -8.90 -20.68 -7.85
N GLU A 567 -8.43 -20.43 -6.63
CA GLU A 567 -7.07 -20.00 -6.36
C GLU A 567 -6.15 -21.21 -6.16
N LEU A 568 -5.02 -21.23 -6.86
CA LEU A 568 -3.94 -22.17 -6.65
C LEU A 568 -2.76 -21.46 -5.97
N ASN A 569 -2.52 -21.80 -4.71
CA ASN A 569 -1.37 -21.34 -3.93
C ASN A 569 -0.38 -22.50 -3.72
N ILE A 570 0.88 -22.33 -4.16
CA ILE A 570 1.92 -23.37 -4.07
C ILE A 570 2.88 -23.19 -2.88
N ASN A 571 2.76 -22.15 -2.06
CA ASN A 571 3.72 -21.85 -0.98
C ASN A 571 3.89 -23.01 0.02
N SER A 572 2.79 -23.68 0.37
CA SER A 572 2.79 -24.81 1.31
C SER A 572 2.95 -26.18 0.64
N LYS A 573 3.18 -26.22 -0.69
CA LYS A 573 3.14 -27.45 -1.50
C LYS A 573 4.53 -27.77 -2.04
N SER A 574 5.27 -28.59 -1.30
CA SER A 574 6.66 -28.97 -1.61
C SER A 574 6.85 -29.70 -2.93
N PHE A 575 5.79 -30.31 -3.47
CA PHE A 575 5.78 -31.09 -4.70
C PHE A 575 5.67 -30.27 -6.00
N TYR A 576 5.45 -28.95 -5.93
CA TYR A 576 5.60 -28.05 -7.07
C TYR A 576 7.04 -27.53 -7.17
N SER A 577 7.69 -27.76 -8.32
CA SER A 577 8.99 -27.20 -8.71
C SER A 577 8.82 -26.15 -9.81
N SER A 578 9.83 -25.30 -10.04
CA SER A 578 9.83 -24.41 -11.21
C SER A 578 9.72 -25.24 -12.49
N GLY A 579 8.78 -24.90 -13.37
CA GLY A 579 8.53 -25.71 -14.56
C GLY A 579 7.16 -25.52 -15.20
N ILE A 580 6.91 -26.33 -16.22
CA ILE A 580 5.64 -26.34 -16.96
C ILE A 580 4.73 -27.41 -16.39
N TYR A 581 3.50 -27.02 -16.12
CA TYR A 581 2.41 -27.89 -15.70
C TYR A 581 1.21 -27.70 -16.63
N PHE A 582 0.29 -28.66 -16.58
CA PHE A 582 -0.99 -28.57 -17.28
C PHE A 582 -2.11 -28.68 -16.27
N TYR A 583 -3.21 -27.98 -16.47
CA TYR A 583 -4.43 -28.18 -15.71
C TYR A 583 -5.59 -28.45 -16.64
N ARG A 584 -6.46 -29.36 -16.23
CA ARG A 584 -7.55 -29.92 -17.03
C ARG A 584 -8.87 -29.68 -16.33
N LEU A 585 -9.82 -29.10 -17.06
CA LEU A 585 -11.24 -29.15 -16.72
C LEU A 585 -11.81 -30.41 -17.33
N GLN A 586 -12.46 -31.22 -16.52
CA GLN A 586 -13.12 -32.45 -16.93
C GLN A 586 -14.54 -32.50 -16.36
N THR A 587 -15.49 -32.77 -17.24
CA THR A 587 -16.91 -32.99 -16.93
C THR A 587 -17.38 -34.27 -17.63
N SER A 588 -18.68 -34.59 -17.57
CA SER A 588 -19.25 -35.74 -18.27
C SER A 588 -19.05 -35.71 -19.79
N ASN A 589 -19.08 -34.52 -20.40
CA ASN A 589 -19.08 -34.33 -21.85
C ASN A 589 -18.08 -33.29 -22.37
N PHE A 590 -17.25 -32.70 -21.51
CA PHE A 590 -16.25 -31.69 -21.89
C PHE A 590 -14.92 -31.89 -21.19
N ILE A 591 -13.84 -31.79 -21.98
CA ILE A 591 -12.46 -31.76 -21.50
C ILE A 591 -11.73 -30.61 -22.20
N ASP A 592 -11.11 -29.72 -21.42
CA ASP A 592 -10.16 -28.71 -21.92
C ASP A 592 -8.91 -28.70 -21.02
N VAL A 593 -7.76 -28.40 -21.62
CA VAL A 593 -6.46 -28.42 -20.97
C VAL A 593 -5.74 -27.11 -21.26
N LYS A 594 -5.15 -26.50 -20.23
CA LYS A 594 -4.32 -25.31 -20.36
C LYS A 594 -2.96 -25.54 -19.72
N LYS A 595 -1.97 -24.80 -20.22
CA LYS A 595 -0.58 -24.83 -19.75
C LYS A 595 -0.37 -23.72 -18.72
N MET A 596 0.28 -24.02 -17.60
CA MET A 596 0.76 -23.03 -16.63
C MET A 596 2.26 -23.16 -16.40
N VAL A 597 2.90 -22.06 -16.03
CA VAL A 597 4.34 -21.98 -15.74
C VAL A 597 4.51 -21.55 -14.30
N VAL A 598 5.07 -22.44 -13.49
CA VAL A 598 5.44 -22.17 -12.10
C VAL A 598 6.84 -21.60 -12.07
N LEU A 599 7.01 -20.47 -11.39
CA LEU A 599 8.31 -19.93 -10.99
C LEU A 599 8.45 -20.13 -9.48
N LYS A 600 9.54 -20.74 -9.04
CA LYS A 600 9.90 -20.92 -7.64
C LYS A 600 11.27 -20.32 -7.39
#